data_AF-A0A1X1QF79-F1
#
_entry.id   AF-A0A1X1QF79-F1
#
_cell.length_a   1.000
_cell.length_b   1.000
_cell.length_c   1.000
_cell.angle_alpha   90.00
_cell.angle_beta   90.00
_cell.angle_gamma   90.00
#
_symmetry.space_group_name_H-M   'P 1'
#
loop_
_entity.id
_entity.type
_entity.pdbx_description
1 polymer ?
#
loop_
_entity_poly.entity_id
_entity_poly.type
_entity_poly.pdbx_seq_one_letter_code
_entity_poly.pdbx_strand_id
1 'polypeptide(L)'
;MLTVAIVPGFTILPAQAAEDITTDRITQVELNAPDDSLTITEGGSVTTTGTGVHAINSTGATTTITNRGTITTTGSKSDGLYSTGSNAKFTNNGIIKTIGSGSDGINSYDRAHEKNKSTQSAVNAVITNSGIITTTGDEADGIRITGANAIIHNSGIISTTGTGATYAISGGINNSTLNLYAGSQIFGRIDLGGSTDSDTVNIYSGRGLGVSAAISFENTETLNILGNVVGSKFDTKTGKGFIGVDPTAEATRSVILSGLTSAIHQVVSQRMAQTANSSLLQRDKPITWIQAFGGTFERDSKSNVLAYDSDQIGFTLGHERQIHGGTLGFIGGYAYSDTDSADIKSFKTEVYNYFIGAYGGFSFVDALGDANLTGSALAGYSKHENQRLVADNINRHDIATADIDSFFVSPSLTLSAAFSVADKIEIRPFAAINYSVAWMDGYTEQGTTRADLKVDDRTLQTVSGRLQLASACLIDEGSEIELRAGVNSRHSFDDDTNFSIKGNRFSYGADGNDNTAGFVGANFRVSTTNQLEIIADIEYAESDNETRLGGTVGLNYCF
;
A
#
# COMPACT_ATOMS: atom_id res chain seq x y z
N MET A 1 -22.29 38.16 4.21
CA MET A 1 -22.34 38.90 5.49
C MET A 1 -23.76 39.36 5.75
N LEU A 2 -24.51 38.61 6.55
CA LEU A 2 -25.56 39.16 7.41
C LEU A 2 -25.76 38.18 8.57
N THR A 3 -25.37 38.61 9.76
CA THR A 3 -25.58 37.88 11.02
C THR A 3 -26.99 38.19 11.50
N VAL A 4 -27.80 37.19 11.82
CA VAL A 4 -29.06 37.38 12.55
C VAL A 4 -29.05 36.47 13.77
N ALA A 5 -29.22 37.07 14.93
CA ALA A 5 -29.28 36.42 16.24
C ALA A 5 -30.70 35.87 16.52
N ILE A 6 -30.74 34.71 17.17
CA ILE A 6 -31.94 33.89 17.45
C ILE A 6 -32.68 34.36 18.72
N VAL A 7 -34.01 34.21 18.73
CA VAL A 7 -34.86 34.06 19.94
C VAL A 7 -35.52 32.66 19.86
N PRO A 8 -35.66 31.90 20.95
CA PRO A 8 -35.91 30.46 20.87
C PRO A 8 -37.39 30.10 20.69
N GLY A 9 -37.62 29.13 19.81
CA GLY A 9 -38.89 28.43 19.62
C GLY A 9 -39.50 28.60 18.24
N PHE A 10 -39.03 27.84 17.24
CA PHE A 10 -39.81 27.60 16.02
C PHE A 10 -39.35 26.32 15.29
N THR A 11 -40.32 25.60 14.74
CA THR A 11 -40.20 24.49 13.78
C THR A 11 -39.88 25.05 12.40
N ILE A 12 -38.91 24.52 11.68
CA ILE A 12 -38.64 24.96 10.29
C ILE A 12 -39.70 24.32 9.36
N LEU A 13 -40.41 25.15 8.58
CA LEU A 13 -41.36 24.79 7.51
C LEU A 13 -40.69 25.01 6.12
N PRO A 14 -41.22 24.44 5.02
CA PRO A 14 -40.49 23.70 3.99
C PRO A 14 -39.52 24.55 3.16
N ALA A 15 -38.45 23.89 2.69
CA ALA A 15 -37.37 24.50 1.95
C ALA A 15 -37.81 25.07 0.59
N GLN A 16 -37.47 26.33 0.33
CA GLN A 16 -37.05 26.74 -1.01
C GLN A 16 -35.63 27.29 -0.89
N ALA A 17 -34.72 26.64 -1.63
CA ALA A 17 -33.33 27.00 -1.92
C ALA A 17 -32.28 26.78 -0.80
N ALA A 18 -31.40 25.80 -1.05
CA ALA A 18 -30.01 25.65 -0.61
C ALA A 18 -29.60 26.44 0.67
N GLU A 19 -29.77 25.81 1.84
CA GLU A 19 -29.09 26.26 3.06
C GLU A 19 -27.79 25.47 3.27
N ASP A 20 -26.65 26.17 3.24
CA ASP A 20 -25.35 25.66 3.70
C ASP A 20 -25.30 25.77 5.24
N ILE A 21 -25.36 24.63 5.93
CA ILE A 21 -25.26 24.59 7.40
C ILE A 21 -23.77 24.69 7.78
N THR A 22 -23.33 25.87 8.19
CA THR A 22 -21.91 26.13 8.53
C THR A 22 -21.60 26.04 10.02
N THR A 23 -22.52 26.35 10.95
CA THR A 23 -22.30 26.17 12.41
C THR A 23 -23.61 26.33 13.22
N ASP A 24 -24.44 25.29 13.40
CA ASP A 24 -25.57 25.37 14.34
C ASP A 24 -25.92 24.05 15.05
N ARG A 25 -26.31 24.14 16.32
CA ARG A 25 -26.95 23.05 17.08
C ARG A 25 -28.40 22.94 16.63
N ILE A 26 -28.64 22.24 15.54
CA ILE A 26 -29.99 22.00 15.01
C ILE A 26 -30.67 20.88 15.80
N THR A 27 -31.93 21.07 16.18
CA THR A 27 -32.74 20.06 16.89
C THR A 27 -33.13 18.89 15.99
N GLN A 28 -33.39 19.14 14.70
CA GLN A 28 -33.66 18.18 13.62
C GLN A 28 -33.81 18.95 12.29
N VAL A 29 -33.31 18.42 11.17
CA VAL A 29 -33.52 18.99 9.81
C VAL A 29 -34.65 18.23 9.11
N GLU A 30 -35.57 18.95 8.46
CA GLU A 30 -36.75 18.37 7.81
C GLU A 30 -36.75 18.65 6.30
N LEU A 31 -36.81 17.60 5.47
CA LEU A 31 -36.91 17.67 4.01
C LEU A 31 -38.21 16.97 3.58
N ASN A 32 -39.29 17.74 3.45
CA ASN A 32 -40.63 17.19 3.35
C ASN A 32 -41.28 17.42 1.96
N ALA A 33 -40.72 18.31 1.14
CA ALA A 33 -41.19 18.55 -0.21
C ALA A 33 -40.42 17.72 -1.25
N PRO A 34 -41.05 17.38 -2.39
CA PRO A 34 -40.33 16.80 -3.52
C PRO A 34 -39.14 17.67 -3.95
N ASP A 35 -38.05 17.03 -4.34
CA ASP A 35 -36.83 17.69 -4.83
C ASP A 35 -36.11 18.58 -3.79
N ASP A 36 -36.46 18.50 -2.50
CA ASP A 36 -35.72 19.18 -1.44
C ASP A 36 -34.25 18.76 -1.46
N SER A 37 -33.35 19.71 -1.17
CA SER A 37 -31.92 19.44 -1.13
C SER A 37 -31.24 20.03 0.09
N LEU A 38 -30.25 19.30 0.60
CA LEU A 38 -29.44 19.71 1.75
C LEU A 38 -27.96 19.42 1.45
N THR A 39 -27.10 20.41 1.72
CA THR A 39 -25.65 20.21 1.74
C THR A 39 -25.10 20.64 3.09
N ILE A 40 -24.45 19.70 3.80
CA ILE A 40 -23.64 20.00 4.97
C ILE A 40 -22.21 20.13 4.46
N THR A 41 -21.63 21.32 4.55
CA THR A 41 -20.29 21.60 4.04
C THR A 41 -19.20 21.02 4.94
N GLU A 42 -17.97 21.00 4.44
CA GLU A 42 -16.80 20.71 5.29
C GLU A 42 -16.76 21.66 6.49
N GLY A 43 -16.48 21.11 7.68
CA GLY A 43 -16.55 21.85 8.95
C GLY A 43 -17.97 22.10 9.49
N GLY A 44 -19.01 21.94 8.66
CA GLY A 44 -20.40 22.01 9.08
C GLY A 44 -20.76 20.85 10.01
N SER A 45 -21.74 21.06 10.91
CA SER A 45 -22.22 19.99 11.78
C SER A 45 -23.71 20.05 12.06
N VAL A 46 -24.33 18.87 12.22
CA VAL A 46 -25.70 18.68 12.71
C VAL A 46 -25.62 17.77 13.91
N THR A 47 -26.06 18.23 15.08
CA THR A 47 -25.99 17.45 16.32
C THR A 47 -27.34 17.42 17.03
N THR A 48 -27.94 16.24 17.16
CA THR A 48 -29.22 16.06 17.86
C THR A 48 -29.07 15.18 19.10
N THR A 49 -29.90 15.48 20.10
CA THR A 49 -29.97 14.70 21.35
C THR A 49 -31.41 14.50 21.77
N GLY A 50 -31.77 13.29 22.16
CA GLY A 50 -33.14 12.94 22.57
C GLY A 50 -33.57 11.62 21.96
N THR A 51 -34.64 11.03 22.48
CA THR A 51 -35.22 9.78 21.94
C THR A 51 -36.10 10.10 20.73
N GLY A 52 -35.90 9.38 19.61
CA GLY A 52 -36.68 9.58 18.39
C GLY A 52 -36.33 10.86 17.63
N VAL A 53 -35.17 11.48 17.91
CA VAL A 53 -34.77 12.76 17.33
C VAL A 53 -33.71 12.52 16.26
N HIS A 54 -34.15 12.43 15.02
CA HIS A 54 -33.27 12.24 13.87
C HIS A 54 -32.48 13.52 13.58
N ALA A 55 -31.23 13.40 13.10
CA ALA A 55 -30.51 14.58 12.63
C ALA A 55 -31.11 15.14 11.34
N ILE A 56 -31.44 14.25 10.40
CA ILE A 56 -32.16 14.59 9.18
C ILE A 56 -33.35 13.66 9.04
N ASN A 57 -34.54 14.23 8.87
CA ASN A 57 -35.77 13.52 8.56
C ASN A 57 -36.24 13.95 7.16
N SER A 58 -36.24 13.00 6.23
CA SER A 58 -36.54 13.24 4.82
C SER A 58 -37.77 12.45 4.38
N THR A 59 -38.91 13.13 4.23
CA THR A 59 -40.14 12.49 3.71
C THR A 59 -40.44 12.87 2.26
N GLY A 60 -39.82 13.93 1.72
CA GLY A 60 -39.99 14.36 0.34
C GLY A 60 -39.59 13.29 -0.67
N ALA A 61 -40.25 13.24 -1.84
CA ALA A 61 -39.74 12.43 -2.95
C ALA A 61 -38.47 13.09 -3.53
N THR A 62 -37.61 12.30 -4.19
CA THR A 62 -36.46 12.81 -4.98
C THR A 62 -35.49 13.73 -4.21
N THR A 63 -35.50 13.69 -2.88
CA THR A 63 -34.64 14.54 -2.05
C THR A 63 -33.17 14.23 -2.27
N THR A 64 -32.32 15.26 -2.29
CA THR A 64 -30.87 15.11 -2.45
C THR A 64 -30.12 15.66 -1.25
N ILE A 65 -29.45 14.79 -0.50
CA ILE A 65 -28.74 15.16 0.72
C ILE A 65 -27.26 14.81 0.55
N THR A 66 -26.38 15.78 0.78
CA THR A 66 -24.93 15.62 0.73
C THR A 66 -24.30 16.03 2.07
N ASN A 67 -23.64 15.09 2.74
CA ASN A 67 -22.86 15.36 3.96
C ASN A 67 -21.36 15.38 3.64
N ARG A 68 -20.71 16.54 3.79
CA ARG A 68 -19.25 16.70 3.83
C ARG A 68 -18.74 17.13 5.21
N GLY A 69 -19.65 17.35 6.15
CA GLY A 69 -19.36 17.74 7.53
C GLY A 69 -19.56 16.58 8.50
N THR A 70 -20.06 16.88 9.69
CA THR A 70 -20.31 15.89 10.74
C THR A 70 -21.79 15.86 11.14
N ILE A 71 -22.41 14.70 11.05
CA ILE A 71 -23.73 14.41 11.63
C ILE A 71 -23.53 13.60 12.90
N THR A 72 -24.08 14.05 14.03
CA THR A 72 -24.04 13.31 15.30
C THR A 72 -25.42 13.22 15.93
N THR A 73 -25.85 12.02 16.33
CA THR A 73 -27.09 11.83 17.09
C THR A 73 -26.83 11.09 18.39
N THR A 74 -27.56 11.43 19.45
CA THR A 74 -27.49 10.72 20.73
C THR A 74 -28.87 10.55 21.35
N GLY A 75 -29.26 9.30 21.60
CA GLY A 75 -30.55 8.89 22.15
C GLY A 75 -31.11 7.70 21.39
N SER A 76 -32.06 6.99 21.98
CA SER A 76 -32.65 5.79 21.36
C SER A 76 -33.52 6.15 20.15
N LYS A 77 -33.49 5.32 19.11
CA LYS A 77 -34.26 5.48 17.86
C LYS A 77 -34.00 6.82 17.15
N SER A 78 -32.75 7.30 17.23
CA SER A 78 -32.35 8.62 16.76
C SER A 78 -31.34 8.50 15.63
N ASP A 79 -31.86 8.31 14.42
CA ASP A 79 -31.05 8.06 13.22
C ASP A 79 -30.30 9.30 12.74
N GLY A 80 -29.13 9.11 12.13
CA GLY A 80 -28.38 10.18 11.48
C GLY A 80 -29.15 10.75 10.29
N LEU A 81 -29.67 9.86 9.45
CA LEU A 81 -30.67 10.17 8.43
C LEU A 81 -31.80 9.15 8.53
N TYR A 82 -33.03 9.63 8.69
CA TYR A 82 -34.24 8.85 8.52
C TYR A 82 -34.94 9.32 7.23
N SER A 83 -35.21 8.42 6.29
CA SER A 83 -35.82 8.73 5.00
C SER A 83 -36.98 7.81 4.68
N THR A 84 -38.12 8.37 4.26
CA THR A 84 -39.27 7.62 3.73
C THR A 84 -39.66 8.04 2.32
N GLY A 85 -38.91 8.98 1.74
CA GLY A 85 -39.10 9.52 0.41
C GLY A 85 -38.67 8.57 -0.70
N SER A 86 -39.50 8.40 -1.73
CA SER A 86 -39.13 7.64 -2.92
C SER A 86 -38.03 8.34 -3.71
N ASN A 87 -37.09 7.59 -4.29
CA ASN A 87 -35.98 8.08 -5.11
C ASN A 87 -35.05 9.06 -4.38
N ALA A 88 -35.00 9.00 -3.04
CA ALA A 88 -34.07 9.80 -2.25
C ALA A 88 -32.62 9.46 -2.59
N LYS A 89 -31.75 10.47 -2.66
CA LYS A 89 -30.32 10.33 -2.89
C LYS A 89 -29.55 10.88 -1.69
N PHE A 90 -28.74 10.03 -1.07
CA PHE A 90 -27.88 10.41 0.04
C PHE A 90 -26.42 10.18 -0.32
N THR A 91 -25.57 11.18 -0.12
CA THR A 91 -24.13 11.09 -0.31
C THR A 91 -23.41 11.49 0.98
N ASN A 92 -22.73 10.55 1.62
CA ASN A 92 -21.85 10.80 2.76
C ASN A 92 -20.39 10.78 2.34
N ASN A 93 -19.76 11.95 2.37
CA ASN A 93 -18.31 12.14 2.22
C ASN A 93 -17.66 12.59 3.54
N GLY A 94 -18.48 12.92 4.56
CA GLY A 94 -18.04 13.32 5.88
C GLY A 94 -18.22 12.20 6.92
N ILE A 95 -18.58 12.60 8.14
CA ILE A 95 -18.76 11.69 9.28
C ILE A 95 -20.24 11.64 9.67
N ILE A 96 -20.75 10.43 9.90
CA ILE A 96 -22.03 10.18 10.58
C ILE A 96 -21.73 9.35 11.82
N LYS A 97 -22.20 9.81 12.98
CA LYS A 97 -22.04 9.14 14.26
C LYS A 97 -23.36 9.06 14.99
N THR A 98 -23.87 7.86 15.25
CA THR A 98 -25.11 7.67 15.99
C THR A 98 -24.86 6.86 17.25
N ILE A 99 -25.48 7.29 18.36
CA ILE A 99 -25.33 6.63 19.66
C ILE A 99 -26.72 6.45 20.28
N GLY A 100 -27.11 5.19 20.50
CA GLY A 100 -28.37 4.83 21.14
C GLY A 100 -28.96 3.54 20.56
N SER A 101 -29.81 2.88 21.34
CA SER A 101 -30.48 1.67 20.87
C SER A 101 -31.43 1.98 19.71
N GLY A 102 -31.35 1.18 18.64
CA GLY A 102 -32.13 1.34 17.41
C GLY A 102 -31.81 2.62 16.63
N SER A 103 -30.65 3.22 16.84
CA SER A 103 -30.25 4.50 16.23
C SER A 103 -29.32 4.27 15.04
N ASP A 104 -29.88 4.23 13.85
CA ASP A 104 -29.15 3.88 12.63
C ASP A 104 -28.34 5.05 12.09
N GLY A 105 -27.25 4.76 11.39
CA GLY A 105 -26.51 5.79 10.65
C GLY A 105 -27.42 6.39 9.56
N ILE A 106 -27.97 5.51 8.73
CA ILE A 106 -28.95 5.84 7.70
C ILE A 106 -30.07 4.80 7.73
N ASN A 107 -31.31 5.25 7.84
CA ASN A 107 -32.51 4.42 7.84
C ASN A 107 -33.40 4.84 6.66
N SER A 108 -33.36 4.07 5.57
CA SER A 108 -34.22 4.23 4.41
C SER A 108 -35.44 3.33 4.55
N TYR A 109 -36.49 3.87 5.15
CA TYR A 109 -37.62 3.13 5.70
C TYR A 109 -38.83 3.09 4.76
N ASP A 110 -39.39 1.90 4.54
CA ASP A 110 -40.65 1.71 3.84
C ASP A 110 -41.85 1.72 4.79
N ARG A 111 -42.68 2.75 4.71
CA ARG A 111 -43.91 2.86 5.52
C ARG A 111 -45.08 2.03 4.96
N ALA A 112 -44.99 1.46 3.76
CA ALA A 112 -46.10 0.71 3.16
C ALA A 112 -46.51 -0.54 3.95
N HIS A 113 -45.67 -1.04 4.86
CA HIS A 113 -46.01 -2.16 5.75
C HIS A 113 -46.87 -1.79 6.97
N GLU A 114 -47.06 -0.49 7.27
CA GLU A 114 -48.07 -0.07 8.24
C GLU A 114 -49.46 -0.09 7.58
N LYS A 115 -50.26 -1.13 7.90
CA LYS A 115 -51.67 -1.27 7.48
C LYS A 115 -52.42 0.06 7.68
N ASN A 116 -52.70 0.82 6.61
CA ASN A 116 -53.42 2.12 6.52
C ASN A 116 -52.63 3.42 6.22
N LYS A 117 -51.41 3.40 5.68
CA LYS A 117 -50.81 4.64 5.12
C LYS A 117 -50.41 4.49 3.65
N SER A 118 -51.23 5.05 2.77
CA SER A 118 -50.83 5.32 1.39
C SER A 118 -49.86 6.51 1.36
N THR A 119 -48.84 6.41 0.49
CA THR A 119 -48.16 7.49 -0.25
C THR A 119 -46.71 7.89 0.05
N GLN A 120 -45.94 7.22 0.92
CA GLN A 120 -44.48 7.41 0.86
C GLN A 120 -43.70 6.17 1.29
N SER A 121 -43.06 5.52 0.32
CA SER A 121 -42.16 4.40 0.50
C SER A 121 -40.79 4.82 -0.01
N ALA A 122 -39.72 4.52 0.74
CA ALA A 122 -38.34 4.78 0.34
C ALA A 122 -37.84 3.86 -0.79
N VAL A 123 -38.66 3.69 -1.84
CA VAL A 123 -38.32 2.92 -3.02
C VAL A 123 -37.24 3.62 -3.83
N ASN A 124 -36.36 2.84 -4.45
CA ASN A 124 -35.26 3.31 -5.30
C ASN A 124 -34.32 4.31 -4.61
N ALA A 125 -34.15 4.21 -3.29
CA ALA A 125 -33.18 5.04 -2.58
C ALA A 125 -31.76 4.73 -3.08
N VAL A 126 -30.95 5.77 -3.25
CA VAL A 126 -29.52 5.63 -3.61
C VAL A 126 -28.68 6.22 -2.48
N ILE A 127 -27.88 5.39 -1.85
CA ILE A 127 -27.00 5.75 -0.73
C ILE A 127 -25.56 5.56 -1.18
N THR A 128 -24.77 6.63 -1.13
CA THR A 128 -23.34 6.61 -1.46
C THR A 128 -22.54 7.00 -0.22
N ASN A 129 -21.68 6.11 0.26
CA ASN A 129 -20.77 6.35 1.38
C ASN A 129 -19.31 6.29 0.93
N SER A 130 -18.65 7.43 0.88
CA SER A 130 -17.18 7.54 0.75
C SER A 130 -16.50 8.00 2.04
N GLY A 131 -17.29 8.51 3.00
CA GLY A 131 -16.83 8.92 4.32
C GLY A 131 -16.92 7.81 5.37
N ILE A 132 -17.24 8.20 6.60
CA ILE A 132 -17.29 7.32 7.77
C ILE A 132 -18.71 7.30 8.35
N ILE A 133 -19.27 6.11 8.56
CA ILE A 133 -20.50 5.88 9.32
C ILE A 133 -20.15 5.03 10.53
N THR A 134 -20.40 5.55 11.72
CA THR A 134 -20.23 4.83 12.99
C THR A 134 -21.52 4.80 13.77
N THR A 135 -21.94 3.62 14.22
CA THR A 135 -23.13 3.47 15.05
C THR A 135 -22.82 2.67 16.30
N THR A 136 -23.39 3.10 17.42
CA THR A 136 -23.20 2.45 18.72
C THR A 136 -24.55 2.32 19.43
N GLY A 137 -25.01 1.09 19.62
CA GLY A 137 -26.22 0.79 20.39
C GLY A 137 -26.85 -0.53 19.98
N ASP A 138 -27.68 -1.07 20.87
CA ASP A 138 -28.38 -2.33 20.61
C ASP A 138 -29.41 -2.15 19.49
N GLU A 139 -29.47 -3.10 18.55
CA GLU A 139 -30.35 -3.04 17.36
C GLU A 139 -30.07 -1.84 16.41
N ALA A 140 -28.95 -1.15 16.57
CA ALA A 140 -28.54 -0.07 15.68
C ALA A 140 -27.79 -0.62 14.46
N ASP A 141 -28.16 -0.14 13.27
CA ASP A 141 -27.52 -0.52 12.02
C ASP A 141 -26.73 0.64 11.40
N GLY A 142 -25.69 0.33 10.64
CA GLY A 142 -24.93 1.35 9.91
C GLY A 142 -25.81 1.96 8.82
N ILE A 143 -26.35 1.08 7.97
CA ILE A 143 -27.32 1.40 6.95
C ILE A 143 -28.44 0.36 7.00
N ARG A 144 -29.67 0.81 7.22
CA ARG A 144 -30.88 0.00 7.16
C ARG A 144 -31.70 0.39 5.95
N ILE A 145 -32.02 -0.57 5.09
CA ILE A 145 -32.84 -0.37 3.89
C ILE A 145 -34.04 -1.32 3.90
N THR A 146 -35.26 -0.78 3.96
CA THR A 146 -36.50 -1.61 3.88
C THR A 146 -37.32 -1.31 2.63
N GLY A 147 -37.06 -0.19 1.95
CA GLY A 147 -37.68 0.16 0.67
C GLY A 147 -37.16 -0.67 -0.50
N ALA A 148 -38.04 -0.90 -1.48
CA ALA A 148 -37.71 -1.70 -2.65
C ALA A 148 -36.69 -1.05 -3.58
N ASN A 149 -35.82 -1.87 -4.18
CA ASN A 149 -34.80 -1.51 -5.16
C ASN A 149 -33.79 -0.46 -4.67
N ALA A 150 -33.46 -0.48 -3.37
CA ALA A 150 -32.43 0.40 -2.83
C ALA A 150 -31.04 0.02 -3.38
N ILE A 151 -30.21 1.02 -3.66
CA ILE A 151 -28.83 0.85 -4.11
C ILE A 151 -27.88 1.51 -3.12
N ILE A 152 -26.94 0.74 -2.59
CA ILE A 152 -25.89 1.21 -1.71
C ILE A 152 -24.56 1.15 -2.46
N HIS A 153 -23.82 2.25 -2.46
CA HIS A 153 -22.45 2.35 -2.94
C HIS A 153 -21.55 2.65 -1.75
N ASN A 154 -20.57 1.79 -1.50
CA ASN A 154 -19.59 2.03 -0.44
C ASN A 154 -18.17 2.08 -1.02
N SER A 155 -17.41 3.09 -0.62
CA SER A 155 -15.96 3.21 -0.82
C SER A 155 -15.26 3.75 0.43
N GLY A 156 -15.99 3.85 1.54
CA GLY A 156 -15.51 4.33 2.84
C GLY A 156 -15.76 3.31 3.95
N ILE A 157 -15.88 3.80 5.18
CA ILE A 157 -16.00 2.97 6.39
C ILE A 157 -17.44 2.94 6.87
N ILE A 158 -17.95 1.74 7.17
CA ILE A 158 -19.19 1.53 7.91
C ILE A 158 -18.87 0.62 9.10
N SER A 159 -19.05 1.12 10.32
CA SER A 159 -18.70 0.39 11.55
C SER A 159 -19.82 0.46 12.56
N THR A 160 -20.27 -0.70 13.02
CA THR A 160 -21.32 -0.80 14.03
C THR A 160 -20.85 -1.54 15.26
N THR A 161 -21.39 -1.16 16.41
CA THR A 161 -21.06 -1.71 17.73
C THR A 161 -22.30 -1.71 18.60
N GLY A 162 -22.49 -2.74 19.41
CA GLY A 162 -23.66 -2.86 20.30
C GLY A 162 -23.89 -4.30 20.71
N THR A 163 -24.88 -4.55 21.55
CA THR A 163 -25.32 -5.90 21.89
C THR A 163 -26.59 -6.25 21.08
N GLY A 164 -26.76 -7.53 20.72
CA GLY A 164 -27.84 -7.95 19.83
C GLY A 164 -27.46 -7.95 18.35
N ALA A 165 -28.45 -8.10 17.46
CA ALA A 165 -28.24 -8.19 16.01
C ALA A 165 -27.94 -6.80 15.41
N THR A 166 -26.72 -6.29 15.64
CA THR A 166 -26.22 -5.06 15.01
C THR A 166 -25.64 -5.37 13.65
N TYR A 167 -26.19 -4.78 12.59
CA TYR A 167 -25.73 -4.98 11.22
C TYR A 167 -24.99 -3.74 10.73
N ALA A 168 -23.87 -3.92 10.04
CA ALA A 168 -23.30 -2.80 9.31
C ALA A 168 -24.24 -2.37 8.19
N ILE A 169 -24.84 -3.35 7.52
CA ILE A 169 -25.85 -3.11 6.48
C ILE A 169 -26.95 -4.16 6.67
N SER A 170 -28.19 -3.71 6.79
CA SER A 170 -29.37 -4.57 6.85
C SER A 170 -30.39 -4.23 5.78
N GLY A 171 -31.05 -5.25 5.25
CA GLY A 171 -32.10 -5.16 4.26
C GLY A 171 -33.46 -5.72 4.71
N GLY A 172 -34.47 -5.49 3.87
CA GLY A 172 -35.88 -5.76 4.14
C GLY A 172 -36.37 -7.07 3.55
N ILE A 173 -37.51 -7.03 2.88
CA ILE A 173 -38.08 -8.17 2.11
C ILE A 173 -38.09 -7.89 0.59
N ASN A 174 -37.43 -6.81 0.19
CA ASN A 174 -37.46 -6.28 -1.14
C ASN A 174 -36.03 -6.25 -1.68
N ASN A 175 -35.90 -6.42 -2.99
CA ASN A 175 -34.62 -6.40 -3.69
C ASN A 175 -33.78 -5.17 -3.33
N SER A 176 -32.50 -5.41 -3.07
CA SER A 176 -31.49 -4.41 -2.84
C SER A 176 -30.22 -4.70 -3.64
N THR A 177 -29.39 -3.68 -3.84
CA THR A 177 -28.08 -3.83 -4.46
C THR A 177 -27.02 -3.15 -3.62
N LEU A 178 -25.99 -3.91 -3.22
CA LEU A 178 -24.81 -3.40 -2.54
C LEU A 178 -23.60 -3.44 -3.47
N ASN A 179 -23.04 -2.28 -3.74
CA ASN A 179 -21.84 -2.09 -4.55
C ASN A 179 -20.67 -1.72 -3.64
N LEU A 180 -19.67 -2.60 -3.54
CA LEU A 180 -18.44 -2.38 -2.79
C LEU A 180 -17.31 -2.01 -3.74
N TYR A 181 -16.80 -0.79 -3.61
CA TYR A 181 -15.64 -0.28 -4.35
C TYR A 181 -14.37 -0.34 -3.50
N ALA A 182 -13.22 -0.08 -4.13
CA ALA A 182 -11.94 0.15 -3.46
C ALA A 182 -12.09 1.12 -2.28
N GLY A 183 -11.42 0.82 -1.15
CA GLY A 183 -11.54 1.56 0.10
C GLY A 183 -12.69 1.12 1.01
N SER A 184 -13.61 0.27 0.55
CA SER A 184 -14.68 -0.26 1.39
C SER A 184 -14.15 -1.03 2.60
N GLN A 185 -14.46 -0.54 3.81
CA GLN A 185 -14.26 -1.29 5.05
C GLN A 185 -15.58 -1.37 5.80
N ILE A 186 -16.04 -2.59 6.05
CA ILE A 186 -17.32 -2.83 6.73
C ILE A 186 -17.02 -3.64 7.98
N PHE A 187 -17.42 -3.13 9.14
CA PHE A 187 -17.29 -3.79 10.44
C PHE A 187 -18.68 -3.96 11.05
N GLY A 188 -19.22 -5.16 10.89
CA GLY A 188 -20.54 -5.60 11.28
C GLY A 188 -21.09 -6.62 10.26
N ARG A 189 -22.14 -7.34 10.67
CA ARG A 189 -22.84 -8.28 9.79
C ARG A 189 -23.49 -7.55 8.62
N ILE A 190 -23.56 -8.22 7.47
CA ILE A 190 -24.29 -7.75 6.30
C ILE A 190 -25.39 -8.75 6.02
N ASP A 191 -26.64 -8.32 6.10
CA ASP A 191 -27.82 -9.16 5.95
C ASP A 191 -28.82 -8.40 5.08
N LEU A 192 -28.94 -8.75 3.79
CA LEU A 192 -29.81 -8.01 2.87
C LEU A 192 -31.29 -8.41 2.99
N GLY A 193 -31.58 -9.39 3.86
CA GLY A 193 -32.93 -9.77 4.24
C GLY A 193 -33.68 -10.60 3.20
N GLY A 194 -34.96 -10.85 3.51
CA GLY A 194 -35.92 -11.53 2.65
C GLY A 194 -35.58 -12.97 2.24
N SER A 195 -36.59 -13.66 1.69
CA SER A 195 -36.44 -15.02 1.15
C SER A 195 -37.16 -15.19 -0.18
N THR A 196 -37.69 -14.09 -0.73
CA THR A 196 -38.54 -14.03 -1.94
C THR A 196 -38.10 -12.91 -2.88
N ASP A 197 -37.12 -12.13 -2.46
CA ASP A 197 -36.38 -11.09 -3.16
C ASP A 197 -35.14 -11.67 -3.85
N SER A 198 -34.41 -10.79 -4.52
CA SER A 198 -33.21 -11.08 -5.29
C SER A 198 -32.16 -10.02 -5.01
N ASP A 199 -31.55 -10.08 -3.84
CA ASP A 199 -30.49 -9.18 -3.44
C ASP A 199 -29.19 -9.45 -4.20
N THR A 200 -28.51 -8.37 -4.54
CA THR A 200 -27.28 -8.41 -5.33
C THR A 200 -26.15 -7.69 -4.63
N VAL A 201 -25.04 -8.38 -4.43
CA VAL A 201 -23.77 -7.78 -4.03
C VAL A 201 -22.82 -7.77 -5.24
N ASN A 202 -22.26 -6.60 -5.53
CA ASN A 202 -21.23 -6.42 -6.54
C ASN A 202 -19.93 -5.95 -5.88
N ILE A 203 -18.86 -6.71 -6.06
CA ILE A 203 -17.51 -6.32 -5.65
C ILE A 203 -16.80 -5.76 -6.87
N TYR A 204 -16.43 -4.48 -6.82
CA TYR A 204 -15.71 -3.80 -7.89
C TYR A 204 -14.21 -3.76 -7.61
N SER A 205 -13.40 -3.95 -8.65
CA SER A 205 -11.97 -3.64 -8.61
C SER A 205 -11.74 -2.13 -8.58
N GLY A 206 -10.71 -1.70 -7.85
CA GLY A 206 -10.16 -0.34 -7.92
C GLY A 206 -8.74 -0.34 -7.36
N ARG A 207 -8.00 0.76 -7.55
CA ARG A 207 -6.62 0.92 -7.04
C ARG A 207 -6.58 0.63 -5.55
N GLY A 208 -6.02 -0.52 -5.18
CA GLY A 208 -5.97 -1.03 -3.81
C GLY A 208 -7.36 -1.25 -3.22
N LEU A 209 -7.65 -2.43 -2.68
CA LEU A 209 -8.76 -2.57 -1.72
C LEU A 209 -8.52 -1.74 -0.43
N GLY A 210 -7.48 -0.88 -0.42
CA GLY A 210 -6.73 -0.52 0.76
C GLY A 210 -6.13 -1.80 1.31
N VAL A 211 -6.74 -2.28 2.38
CA VAL A 211 -6.38 -3.52 3.07
C VAL A 211 -6.98 -4.76 2.42
N SER A 212 -6.39 -5.92 2.68
CA SER A 212 -7.07 -7.19 2.39
C SER A 212 -8.39 -7.27 3.16
N ALA A 213 -9.39 -7.96 2.62
CA ALA A 213 -10.74 -7.99 3.19
C ALA A 213 -11.29 -9.41 3.29
N ALA A 214 -12.00 -9.70 4.37
CA ALA A 214 -12.81 -10.91 4.55
C ALA A 214 -14.24 -10.51 4.87
N ILE A 215 -15.16 -10.72 3.92
CA ILE A 215 -16.54 -10.26 4.03
C ILE A 215 -17.47 -11.45 3.91
N SER A 216 -18.38 -11.61 4.86
CA SER A 216 -19.52 -12.52 4.75
C SER A 216 -20.84 -11.77 4.60
N PHE A 217 -21.72 -12.35 3.78
CA PHE A 217 -23.05 -11.87 3.45
C PHE A 217 -24.10 -12.92 3.84
N GLU A 218 -25.14 -12.45 4.49
CA GLU A 218 -26.32 -13.21 4.86
C GLU A 218 -27.48 -12.76 3.97
N ASN A 219 -28.39 -13.68 3.63
CA ASN A 219 -29.55 -13.45 2.76
C ASN A 219 -29.17 -12.63 1.52
N THR A 220 -28.33 -13.23 0.67
CA THR A 220 -27.85 -12.59 -0.56
C THR A 220 -27.95 -13.60 -1.71
N GLU A 221 -28.79 -13.32 -2.69
CA GLU A 221 -29.10 -14.23 -3.80
C GLU A 221 -28.03 -14.19 -4.89
N THR A 222 -27.38 -13.04 -5.09
CA THR A 222 -26.36 -12.87 -6.14
C THR A 222 -25.10 -12.20 -5.58
N LEU A 223 -23.94 -12.81 -5.84
CA LEU A 223 -22.62 -12.22 -5.55
C LEU A 223 -21.75 -12.21 -6.80
N ASN A 224 -21.46 -11.01 -7.28
CA ASN A 224 -20.67 -10.74 -8.46
C ASN A 224 -19.31 -10.14 -8.08
N ILE A 225 -18.28 -10.55 -8.83
CA ILE A 225 -16.96 -9.90 -8.83
C ILE A 225 -16.81 -9.26 -10.20
N LEU A 226 -16.59 -7.95 -10.23
CA LEU A 226 -16.57 -7.13 -11.43
C LEU A 226 -15.20 -6.45 -11.57
N GLY A 227 -14.53 -6.69 -12.71
CA GLY A 227 -13.20 -6.18 -12.99
C GLY A 227 -12.07 -7.09 -12.47
N ASN A 228 -10.86 -6.55 -12.38
CA ASN A 228 -9.64 -7.30 -12.03
C ASN A 228 -9.42 -7.32 -10.50
N VAL A 229 -10.39 -7.86 -9.76
CA VAL A 229 -10.29 -8.02 -8.31
C VAL A 229 -9.38 -9.21 -7.99
N VAL A 230 -8.34 -8.99 -7.19
CA VAL A 230 -7.50 -10.07 -6.65
C VAL A 230 -8.20 -10.67 -5.44
N GLY A 231 -8.87 -11.80 -5.63
CA GLY A 231 -9.62 -12.43 -4.56
C GLY A 231 -10.52 -13.56 -5.02
N SER A 232 -11.27 -14.12 -4.07
CA SER A 232 -12.17 -15.24 -4.31
C SER A 232 -13.49 -15.08 -3.57
N LYS A 233 -14.59 -15.40 -4.26
CA LYS A 233 -15.89 -15.57 -3.62
C LYS A 233 -16.08 -17.00 -3.13
N PHE A 234 -16.76 -17.16 -2.01
CA PHE A 234 -17.17 -18.46 -1.49
C PHE A 234 -18.68 -18.48 -1.27
N ASP A 235 -19.26 -19.65 -1.50
CA ASP A 235 -20.69 -19.92 -1.29
C ASP A 235 -20.79 -21.12 -0.35
N THR A 236 -21.36 -20.91 0.83
CA THR A 236 -21.46 -21.93 1.88
C THR A 236 -22.91 -22.05 2.32
N LYS A 237 -23.24 -23.16 2.99
CA LYS A 237 -24.58 -23.34 3.59
C LYS A 237 -24.96 -22.24 4.59
N THR A 238 -23.97 -21.52 5.12
CA THR A 238 -24.13 -20.43 6.11
C THR A 238 -24.14 -19.04 5.48
N GLY A 239 -24.10 -18.93 4.15
CA GLY A 239 -24.09 -17.66 3.43
C GLY A 239 -22.96 -17.55 2.42
N LYS A 240 -22.94 -16.42 1.71
CA LYS A 240 -21.92 -16.09 0.71
C LYS A 240 -20.82 -15.24 1.34
N GLY A 241 -19.70 -15.13 0.66
CA GLY A 241 -18.67 -14.20 1.07
C GLY A 241 -17.59 -14.00 0.04
N PHE A 242 -16.69 -13.09 0.36
CA PHE A 242 -15.61 -12.64 -0.49
C PHE A 242 -14.33 -12.48 0.34
N ILE A 243 -13.21 -12.92 -0.22
CA ILE A 243 -11.88 -12.67 0.32
C ILE A 243 -11.09 -11.92 -0.74
N GLY A 244 -10.76 -10.66 -0.44
CA GLY A 244 -9.92 -9.81 -1.28
C GLY A 244 -8.52 -9.72 -0.71
N VAL A 245 -7.53 -9.67 -1.59
CA VAL A 245 -6.10 -9.62 -1.24
C VAL A 245 -5.50 -8.33 -1.77
N ASP A 246 -4.77 -7.63 -0.89
CA ASP A 246 -3.85 -6.58 -1.30
C ASP A 246 -2.55 -7.23 -1.85
N PRO A 247 -2.24 -7.06 -3.16
CA PRO A 247 -1.06 -7.68 -3.76
C PRO A 247 0.25 -6.93 -3.45
N THR A 248 0.22 -5.81 -2.73
CA THR A 248 1.39 -4.91 -2.58
C THR A 248 2.60 -5.63 -2.00
N ALA A 249 2.43 -6.44 -0.94
CA ALA A 249 3.53 -7.19 -0.32
C ALA A 249 4.26 -8.11 -1.31
N GLU A 250 3.54 -8.72 -2.24
CA GLU A 250 4.09 -9.63 -3.25
C GLU A 250 4.74 -8.88 -4.42
N ALA A 251 4.32 -7.64 -4.68
CA ALA A 251 4.89 -6.77 -5.71
C ALA A 251 6.22 -6.12 -5.29
N THR A 252 6.49 -5.98 -3.98
CA THR A 252 7.74 -5.36 -3.49
C THR A 252 8.95 -6.29 -3.60
N ARG A 253 8.75 -7.62 -3.57
CA ARG A 253 9.83 -8.59 -3.31
C ARG A 253 10.99 -8.51 -4.30
N SER A 254 10.69 -8.47 -5.60
CA SER A 254 11.71 -8.40 -6.65
C SER A 254 12.42 -7.04 -6.68
N VAL A 255 11.71 -5.98 -6.32
CA VAL A 255 12.24 -4.62 -6.18
C VAL A 255 13.27 -4.56 -5.05
N ILE A 256 12.93 -5.08 -3.87
CA ILE A 256 13.82 -5.12 -2.71
C ILE A 256 15.03 -6.02 -2.98
N LEU A 257 14.82 -7.20 -3.59
CA LEU A 257 15.91 -8.08 -4.01
C LEU A 257 16.89 -7.38 -4.96
N SER A 258 16.38 -6.73 -6.01
CA SER A 258 17.20 -5.97 -6.97
C SER A 258 17.94 -4.82 -6.30
N GLY A 259 17.30 -4.15 -5.35
CA GLY A 259 17.88 -3.06 -4.56
C GLY A 259 19.05 -3.52 -3.70
N LEU A 260 18.92 -4.68 -3.05
CA LEU A 260 19.94 -5.34 -2.23
C LEU A 260 21.12 -5.82 -3.08
N THR A 261 20.86 -6.63 -4.11
CA THR A 261 21.94 -7.21 -4.94
C THR A 261 22.70 -6.12 -5.69
N SER A 262 22.02 -5.08 -6.18
CA SER A 262 22.68 -3.94 -6.82
C SER A 262 23.56 -3.16 -5.85
N ALA A 263 23.15 -2.96 -4.59
CA ALA A 263 23.98 -2.30 -3.58
C ALA A 263 25.26 -3.11 -3.28
N ILE A 264 25.15 -4.43 -3.18
CA ILE A 264 26.31 -5.31 -2.93
C ILE A 264 27.25 -5.34 -4.14
N HIS A 265 26.72 -5.45 -5.37
CA HIS A 265 27.53 -5.38 -6.59
C HIS A 265 28.19 -4.01 -6.77
N GLN A 266 27.53 -2.92 -6.35
CA GLN A 266 28.10 -1.58 -6.36
C GLN A 266 29.32 -1.50 -5.44
N VAL A 267 29.25 -2.05 -4.22
CA VAL A 267 30.41 -2.17 -3.32
C VAL A 267 31.58 -2.85 -4.03
N VAL A 268 31.36 -3.99 -4.69
CA VAL A 268 32.41 -4.70 -5.43
C VAL A 268 32.97 -3.86 -6.59
N SER A 269 32.09 -3.28 -7.40
CA SER A 269 32.45 -2.58 -8.63
C SER A 269 33.21 -1.28 -8.37
N GLN A 270 32.83 -0.50 -7.34
CA GLN A 270 33.53 0.71 -6.92
C GLN A 270 34.95 0.37 -6.48
N ARG A 271 35.11 -0.68 -5.66
CA ARG A 271 36.42 -1.16 -5.22
C ARG A 271 37.32 -1.59 -6.37
N MET A 272 36.77 -2.32 -7.34
CA MET A 272 37.55 -2.80 -8.47
C MET A 272 37.98 -1.67 -9.41
N ALA A 273 37.09 -0.71 -9.67
CA ALA A 273 37.44 0.49 -10.46
C ALA A 273 38.60 1.25 -9.81
N GLN A 274 38.65 1.33 -8.48
CA GLN A 274 39.68 2.06 -7.76
C GLN A 274 41.03 1.32 -7.75
N THR A 275 41.02 -0.01 -7.63
CA THR A 275 42.24 -0.82 -7.60
C THR A 275 42.98 -0.80 -8.94
N ALA A 276 42.24 -0.70 -10.04
CA ALA A 276 42.82 -0.67 -11.37
C ALA A 276 43.37 0.70 -11.80
N ASN A 277 42.86 1.79 -11.22
CA ASN A 277 43.26 3.15 -11.59
C ASN A 277 44.47 3.68 -10.77
N SER A 278 44.86 2.98 -9.71
CA SER A 278 46.04 3.32 -8.90
C SER A 278 47.34 2.79 -9.53
N SER A 279 47.78 3.41 -10.63
CA SER A 279 49.11 3.20 -11.23
C SER A 279 50.28 3.55 -10.28
N LEU A 280 49.98 4.16 -9.12
CA LEU A 280 50.93 4.57 -8.08
C LEU A 280 51.02 3.61 -6.88
N LEU A 281 50.22 2.55 -6.83
CA LEU A 281 50.22 1.56 -5.75
C LEU A 281 50.20 0.15 -6.33
N GLN A 282 51.36 -0.30 -6.82
CA GLN A 282 51.58 -1.71 -7.14
C GLN A 282 51.48 -2.52 -5.83
N ARG A 283 50.26 -2.96 -5.52
CA ARG A 283 49.90 -3.63 -4.26
C ARG A 283 49.94 -5.14 -4.49
N ASP A 284 51.13 -5.73 -4.39
CA ASP A 284 51.33 -7.20 -4.44
C ASP A 284 50.78 -7.93 -3.20
N LYS A 285 50.12 -7.21 -2.29
CA LYS A 285 49.71 -7.68 -0.97
C LYS A 285 48.20 -7.94 -0.93
N PRO A 286 47.76 -9.02 -0.27
CA PRO A 286 46.34 -9.27 -0.08
C PRO A 286 45.68 -8.14 0.72
N ILE A 287 44.42 -7.86 0.40
CA ILE A 287 43.63 -6.82 1.06
C ILE A 287 42.44 -7.49 1.75
N THR A 288 42.19 -7.10 3.00
CA THR A 288 40.94 -7.44 3.70
C THR A 288 40.20 -6.14 3.97
N TRP A 289 38.88 -6.19 3.80
CA TRP A 289 38.05 -5.01 3.94
C TRP A 289 36.70 -5.34 4.56
N ILE A 290 36.07 -4.32 5.12
CA ILE A 290 34.71 -4.35 5.63
C ILE A 290 34.01 -3.05 5.26
N GLN A 291 32.74 -3.15 4.86
CA GLN A 291 31.92 -2.01 4.47
C GLN A 291 30.49 -2.19 4.97
N ALA A 292 30.01 -1.22 5.72
CA ALA A 292 28.60 -1.11 6.07
C ALA A 292 27.87 -0.34 4.96
N PHE A 293 26.62 -0.71 4.71
CA PHE A 293 25.75 -0.02 3.76
C PHE A 293 24.35 0.10 4.35
N GLY A 294 23.61 1.11 3.92
CA GLY A 294 22.21 1.27 4.28
C GLY A 294 21.52 2.29 3.39
N GLY A 295 20.21 2.40 3.54
CA GLY A 295 19.43 3.36 2.79
C GLY A 295 17.93 3.17 2.96
N THR A 296 17.20 4.15 2.45
CA THR A 296 15.74 4.18 2.40
C THR A 296 15.29 4.17 0.94
N PHE A 297 14.14 3.57 0.70
CA PHE A 297 13.48 3.50 -0.59
C PHE A 297 11.99 3.75 -0.40
N GLU A 298 11.46 4.72 -1.14
CA GLU A 298 10.05 5.10 -1.09
C GLU A 298 9.47 4.94 -2.49
N ARG A 299 8.24 4.42 -2.57
CA ARG A 299 7.51 4.29 -3.83
C ARG A 299 6.07 4.71 -3.71
N ASP A 300 5.65 5.58 -4.64
CA ASP A 300 4.26 6.02 -4.76
C ASP A 300 3.35 4.91 -5.32
N SER A 301 2.06 4.99 -4.98
CA SER A 301 1.06 4.05 -5.46
C SER A 301 0.94 4.04 -6.99
N LYS A 302 0.94 2.85 -7.59
CA LYS A 302 0.83 2.67 -9.05
C LYS A 302 0.02 1.41 -9.36
N SER A 303 -0.93 1.54 -10.30
CA SER A 303 -1.86 0.43 -10.61
C SER A 303 -2.58 -0.05 -9.34
N ASN A 304 -2.58 -1.35 -9.07
CA ASN A 304 -3.16 -1.99 -7.88
C ASN A 304 -2.18 -2.11 -6.69
N VAL A 305 -0.98 -1.53 -6.79
CA VAL A 305 0.06 -1.56 -5.76
C VAL A 305 -0.02 -0.27 -4.94
N LEU A 306 -0.16 -0.40 -3.62
CA LEU A 306 -0.16 0.73 -2.68
C LEU A 306 1.23 1.38 -2.61
N ALA A 307 1.27 2.61 -2.08
CA ALA A 307 2.55 3.22 -1.72
C ALA A 307 3.22 2.42 -0.59
N TYR A 308 4.54 2.31 -0.63
CA TYR A 308 5.31 1.58 0.36
C TYR A 308 6.72 2.14 0.53
N ASP A 309 7.25 1.94 1.72
CA ASP A 309 8.58 2.36 2.12
C ASP A 309 9.41 1.13 2.50
N SER A 310 10.72 1.23 2.33
CA SER A 310 11.66 0.17 2.69
C SER A 310 12.95 0.75 3.23
N ASP A 311 13.35 0.29 4.40
CA ASP A 311 14.63 0.59 5.02
C ASP A 311 15.54 -0.63 4.94
N GLN A 312 16.82 -0.40 4.62
CA GLN A 312 17.82 -1.45 4.58
C GLN A 312 19.10 -1.06 5.32
N ILE A 313 19.71 -2.04 5.98
CA ILE A 313 21.02 -1.90 6.60
C ILE A 313 21.77 -3.23 6.54
N GLY A 314 23.06 -3.19 6.25
CA GLY A 314 23.87 -4.38 6.16
C GLY A 314 25.35 -4.10 6.21
N PHE A 315 26.13 -5.17 6.17
CA PHE A 315 27.57 -5.10 6.02
C PHE A 315 28.08 -6.21 5.10
N THR A 316 29.19 -5.91 4.44
CA THR A 316 29.94 -6.83 3.61
C THR A 316 31.38 -6.84 4.11
N LEU A 317 31.97 -8.01 4.20
CA LEU A 317 33.40 -8.19 4.38
C LEU A 317 33.97 -8.93 3.17
N GLY A 318 35.22 -8.65 2.83
CA GLY A 318 35.85 -9.26 1.69
C GLY A 318 37.35 -9.42 1.82
N HIS A 319 37.88 -10.32 1.00
CA HIS A 319 39.30 -10.61 0.91
C HIS A 319 39.71 -10.68 -0.57
N GLU A 320 40.75 -9.95 -0.93
CA GLU A 320 41.23 -9.77 -2.30
C GLU A 320 42.68 -10.24 -2.42
N ARG A 321 43.00 -10.85 -3.56
CA ARG A 321 44.36 -11.26 -3.91
C ARG A 321 44.65 -10.93 -5.37
N GLN A 322 45.82 -10.37 -5.61
CA GLN A 322 46.33 -10.13 -6.95
C GLN A 322 46.67 -11.47 -7.64
N ILE A 323 46.25 -11.62 -8.90
CA ILE A 323 46.58 -12.72 -9.79
C ILE A 323 47.27 -12.19 -11.05
N HIS A 324 47.88 -13.06 -11.85
CA HIS A 324 48.51 -12.66 -13.10
C HIS A 324 47.45 -12.06 -14.05
N GLY A 325 47.51 -10.74 -14.25
CA GLY A 325 46.59 -10.01 -15.13
C GLY A 325 45.29 -9.53 -14.49
N GLY A 326 45.13 -9.59 -13.15
CA GLY A 326 43.91 -9.08 -12.51
C GLY A 326 43.85 -9.27 -10.99
N THR A 327 42.67 -9.05 -10.43
CA THR A 327 42.36 -9.27 -8.99
C THR A 327 41.27 -10.31 -8.86
N LEU A 328 41.37 -11.19 -7.86
CA LEU A 328 40.29 -12.10 -7.46
C LEU A 328 39.94 -11.83 -6.00
N GLY A 329 38.64 -11.81 -5.68
CA GLY A 329 38.16 -11.62 -4.32
C GLY A 329 36.95 -12.48 -3.98
N PHE A 330 36.77 -12.68 -2.67
CA PHE A 330 35.60 -13.32 -2.08
C PHE A 330 34.96 -12.37 -1.08
N ILE A 331 33.64 -12.41 -1.01
CA ILE A 331 32.85 -11.62 -0.07
C ILE A 331 31.86 -12.49 0.68
N GLY A 332 31.47 -12.00 1.86
CA GLY A 332 30.33 -12.48 2.62
C GLY A 332 29.71 -11.34 3.40
N GLY A 333 28.45 -11.47 3.77
CA GLY A 333 27.78 -10.40 4.50
C GLY A 333 26.38 -10.76 4.97
N TYR A 334 25.79 -9.78 5.61
CA TYR A 334 24.44 -9.84 6.15
C TYR A 334 23.73 -8.52 5.87
N ALA A 335 22.43 -8.58 5.58
CA ALA A 335 21.58 -7.41 5.44
C ALA A 335 20.19 -7.66 6.02
N TYR A 336 19.67 -6.65 6.69
CA TYR A 336 18.30 -6.58 7.16
C TYR A 336 17.52 -5.57 6.33
N SER A 337 16.28 -5.90 6.01
CA SER A 337 15.34 -4.99 5.35
C SER A 337 13.99 -5.02 6.05
N ASP A 338 13.39 -3.85 6.24
CA ASP A 338 12.03 -3.66 6.75
C ASP A 338 11.22 -2.97 5.65
N THR A 339 10.06 -3.50 5.29
CA THR A 339 9.23 -2.96 4.20
C THR A 339 7.77 -3.00 4.59
N ASP A 340 7.08 -1.88 4.47
CA ASP A 340 5.66 -1.78 4.80
C ASP A 340 4.96 -0.70 3.97
N SER A 341 3.64 -0.80 3.85
CA SER A 341 2.88 0.20 3.09
C SER A 341 2.88 1.55 3.83
N ALA A 342 3.12 2.65 3.12
CA ALA A 342 3.35 3.97 3.72
C ALA A 342 2.17 4.45 4.59
N ASP A 343 0.96 4.45 4.02
CA ASP A 343 -0.21 5.08 4.66
C ASP A 343 -1.07 4.13 5.51
N ILE A 344 -1.46 2.99 4.94
CA ILE A 344 -2.56 2.16 5.46
C ILE A 344 -2.05 1.01 6.36
N LYS A 345 -0.73 0.76 6.39
CA LYS A 345 -0.10 -0.39 7.07
C LYS A 345 -0.78 -1.73 6.73
N SER A 346 -1.11 -1.91 5.45
CA SER A 346 -1.77 -3.10 4.90
C SER A 346 -0.89 -4.35 4.99
N PHE A 347 0.43 -4.19 4.94
CA PHE A 347 1.38 -5.27 5.15
C PHE A 347 2.65 -4.75 5.81
N LYS A 348 3.42 -5.68 6.40
CA LYS A 348 4.80 -5.51 6.83
C LYS A 348 5.60 -6.75 6.46
N THR A 349 6.82 -6.58 5.97
CA THR A 349 7.75 -7.64 5.62
C THR A 349 9.14 -7.31 6.17
N GLU A 350 9.67 -8.16 7.04
CA GLU A 350 11.04 -8.11 7.52
C GLU A 350 11.86 -9.20 6.82
N VAL A 351 13.05 -8.86 6.32
CA VAL A 351 13.90 -9.79 5.58
C VAL A 351 15.31 -9.84 6.14
N TYR A 352 15.75 -11.03 6.49
CA TYR A 352 17.07 -11.35 7.00
C TYR A 352 17.88 -12.05 5.92
N ASN A 353 18.87 -11.37 5.34
CA ASN A 353 19.63 -11.84 4.18
C ASN A 353 21.05 -12.23 4.60
N TYR A 354 21.48 -13.44 4.23
CA TYR A 354 22.85 -13.92 4.38
C TYR A 354 23.40 -14.24 2.99
N PHE A 355 24.55 -13.67 2.63
CA PHE A 355 25.08 -13.83 1.29
C PHE A 355 26.58 -14.08 1.28
N ILE A 356 27.01 -14.76 0.22
CA ILE A 356 28.41 -14.96 -0.15
C ILE A 356 28.58 -14.62 -1.62
N GLY A 357 29.81 -14.33 -2.03
CA GLY A 357 30.10 -14.05 -3.42
C GLY A 357 31.57 -14.15 -3.76
N ALA A 358 31.83 -14.15 -5.06
CA ALA A 358 33.15 -14.04 -5.63
C ALA A 358 33.14 -13.00 -6.73
N TYR A 359 34.28 -12.36 -6.94
CA TYR A 359 34.44 -11.36 -7.98
C TYR A 359 35.87 -11.35 -8.50
N GLY A 360 36.02 -10.89 -9.73
CA GLY A 360 37.32 -10.68 -10.33
C GLY A 360 37.29 -9.52 -11.30
N GLY A 361 38.40 -8.78 -11.36
CA GLY A 361 38.59 -7.68 -12.28
C GLY A 361 39.81 -7.91 -13.14
N PHE A 362 39.68 -7.65 -14.44
CA PHE A 362 40.75 -7.72 -15.42
C PHE A 362 40.90 -6.36 -16.08
N SER A 363 42.13 -5.86 -16.08
CA SER A 363 42.51 -4.64 -16.77
C SER A 363 42.99 -5.00 -18.18
N PHE A 364 42.55 -4.23 -19.17
CA PHE A 364 43.03 -4.35 -20.54
C PHE A 364 43.28 -2.96 -21.11
N VAL A 365 44.30 -2.89 -21.97
CA VAL A 365 44.69 -1.66 -22.67
C VAL A 365 44.04 -1.70 -24.04
N ASP A 366 43.21 -0.71 -24.36
CA ASP A 366 42.63 -0.53 -25.69
C ASP A 366 42.91 0.90 -26.22
N ALA A 367 42.51 1.20 -27.46
CA ALA A 367 42.73 2.47 -28.15
C ALA A 367 42.13 3.71 -27.44
N LEU A 368 41.32 3.50 -26.39
CA LEU A 368 40.69 4.54 -25.57
C LEU A 368 41.36 4.72 -24.19
N GLY A 369 42.32 3.88 -23.77
CA GLY A 369 42.96 3.97 -22.43
C GLY A 369 42.86 2.69 -21.60
N ASP A 370 43.22 2.77 -20.32
CA ASP A 370 43.13 1.65 -19.36
C ASP A 370 41.66 1.40 -18.98
N ALA A 371 41.13 0.25 -19.42
CA ALA A 371 39.76 -0.17 -19.16
C ALA A 371 39.74 -1.42 -18.28
N ASN A 372 38.66 -1.58 -17.51
CA ASN A 372 38.50 -2.64 -16.53
C ASN A 372 37.17 -3.34 -16.69
N LEU A 373 37.23 -4.66 -16.81
CA LEU A 373 36.07 -5.54 -16.78
C LEU A 373 36.02 -6.25 -15.42
N THR A 374 34.96 -6.02 -14.67
CA THR A 374 34.70 -6.72 -13.40
C THR A 374 33.52 -7.65 -13.57
N GLY A 375 33.71 -8.92 -13.24
CA GLY A 375 32.64 -9.90 -13.09
C GLY A 375 32.47 -10.25 -11.62
N SER A 376 31.21 -10.32 -11.16
CA SER A 376 30.89 -10.78 -9.80
C SER A 376 29.68 -11.69 -9.82
N ALA A 377 29.61 -12.58 -8.83
CA ALA A 377 28.46 -13.45 -8.61
C ALA A 377 28.19 -13.54 -7.11
N LEU A 378 26.92 -13.37 -6.76
CA LEU A 378 26.39 -13.52 -5.41
C LEU A 378 25.49 -14.74 -5.35
N ALA A 379 25.48 -15.40 -4.20
CA ALA A 379 24.45 -16.34 -3.80
C ALA A 379 24.07 -16.05 -2.34
N GLY A 380 22.80 -16.18 -2.01
CA GLY A 380 22.35 -15.92 -0.65
C GLY A 380 21.06 -16.62 -0.29
N TYR A 381 20.82 -16.69 1.01
CA TYR A 381 19.60 -17.21 1.61
C TYR A 381 18.95 -16.07 2.39
N SER A 382 17.62 -15.99 2.28
CA SER A 382 16.85 -14.96 2.95
C SER A 382 15.64 -15.55 3.65
N LYS A 383 15.46 -15.19 4.93
CA LYS A 383 14.26 -15.46 5.70
C LYS A 383 13.37 -14.22 5.69
N HIS A 384 12.11 -14.37 5.36
CA HIS A 384 11.10 -13.31 5.30
C HIS A 384 10.05 -13.56 6.37
N GLU A 385 9.78 -12.57 7.20
CA GLU A 385 8.68 -12.58 8.18
C GLU A 385 7.63 -11.59 7.68
N ASN A 386 6.46 -12.09 7.31
CA ASN A 386 5.41 -11.27 6.73
C ASN A 386 4.22 -11.13 7.68
N GLN A 387 3.60 -9.97 7.61
CA GLN A 387 2.34 -9.65 8.23
C GLN A 387 1.41 -9.00 7.20
N ARG A 388 0.14 -9.41 7.19
CA ARG A 388 -0.90 -8.86 6.32
C ARG A 388 -2.12 -8.48 7.15
N LEU A 389 -2.51 -7.21 7.07
CA LEU A 389 -3.71 -6.71 7.72
C LEU A 389 -4.94 -7.12 6.93
N VAL A 390 -5.92 -7.69 7.64
CA VAL A 390 -7.19 -8.13 7.07
C VAL A 390 -8.34 -7.44 7.77
N ALA A 391 -9.11 -6.65 7.03
CA ALA A 391 -10.41 -6.16 7.47
C ALA A 391 -11.44 -7.29 7.37
N ASP A 392 -11.76 -7.91 8.51
CA ASP A 392 -12.81 -8.92 8.64
C ASP A 392 -14.10 -8.24 9.11
N ASN A 393 -15.19 -8.41 8.37
CA ASN A 393 -16.43 -7.73 8.74
C ASN A 393 -17.05 -8.20 10.06
N ILE A 394 -16.65 -9.36 10.57
CA ILE A 394 -17.12 -9.90 11.85
C ILE A 394 -16.07 -9.67 12.95
N ASN A 395 -14.81 -9.96 12.68
CA ASN A 395 -13.72 -9.90 13.68
C ASN A 395 -13.00 -8.53 13.72
N ARG A 396 -13.42 -7.59 12.87
CA ARG A 396 -12.84 -6.27 12.66
C ARG A 396 -11.48 -6.33 11.96
N HIS A 397 -10.40 -6.52 12.70
CA HIS A 397 -9.05 -6.57 12.14
C HIS A 397 -8.34 -7.82 12.64
N ASP A 398 -7.93 -8.65 11.68
CA ASP A 398 -7.04 -9.78 11.91
C ASP A 398 -5.68 -9.50 11.26
N ILE A 399 -4.62 -10.10 11.79
CA ILE A 399 -3.28 -10.05 11.19
C ILE A 399 -2.91 -11.47 10.78
N ALA A 400 -2.73 -11.69 9.48
CA ALA A 400 -2.18 -12.93 8.95
C ALA A 400 -0.65 -12.86 9.02
N THR A 401 0.01 -13.91 9.48
CA THR A 401 1.47 -13.98 9.55
C THR A 401 2.01 -15.20 8.81
N ALA A 402 3.19 -15.08 8.22
CA ALA A 402 3.88 -16.18 7.56
C ALA A 402 5.40 -15.99 7.59
N ASP A 403 6.13 -17.09 7.80
CA ASP A 403 7.57 -17.19 7.57
C ASP A 403 7.81 -17.79 6.18
N ILE A 404 8.70 -17.19 5.40
CA ILE A 404 9.08 -17.65 4.07
C ILE A 404 10.59 -17.74 3.96
N ASP A 405 11.07 -18.80 3.33
CA ASP A 405 12.47 -18.96 2.98
C ASP A 405 12.68 -18.72 1.48
N SER A 406 13.85 -18.21 1.13
CA SER A 406 14.24 -18.04 -0.27
C SER A 406 15.73 -18.20 -0.47
N PHE A 407 16.09 -18.63 -1.68
CA PHE A 407 17.48 -18.66 -2.15
C PHE A 407 17.61 -17.77 -3.39
N PHE A 408 18.68 -16.99 -3.48
CA PHE A 408 18.92 -16.13 -4.63
C PHE A 408 20.32 -16.30 -5.21
N VAL A 409 20.43 -16.02 -6.51
CA VAL A 409 21.70 -15.89 -7.24
C VAL A 409 21.67 -14.60 -8.04
N SER A 410 22.80 -13.88 -8.04
CA SER A 410 22.92 -12.64 -8.79
C SER A 410 24.30 -12.47 -9.42
N PRO A 411 24.46 -12.75 -10.74
CA PRO A 411 25.64 -12.35 -11.49
C PRO A 411 25.59 -10.87 -11.89
N SER A 412 26.76 -10.26 -12.02
CA SER A 412 26.96 -8.90 -12.51
C SER A 412 28.18 -8.80 -13.40
N LEU A 413 28.10 -7.90 -14.38
CA LEU A 413 29.20 -7.49 -15.21
C LEU A 413 29.30 -5.96 -15.19
N THR A 414 30.50 -5.45 -14.95
CA THR A 414 30.80 -4.02 -14.93
C THR A 414 31.95 -3.70 -15.86
N LEU A 415 31.79 -2.66 -16.67
CA LEU A 415 32.83 -2.02 -17.45
C LEU A 415 33.11 -0.62 -16.88
N SER A 416 34.38 -0.32 -16.61
CA SER A 416 34.81 0.99 -16.13
C SER A 416 36.12 1.41 -16.79
N ALA A 417 36.34 2.70 -16.92
CA ALA A 417 37.59 3.26 -17.40
C ALA A 417 37.91 4.56 -16.65
N ALA A 418 39.15 5.04 -16.74
CA ALA A 418 39.56 6.32 -16.17
C ALA A 418 40.41 7.12 -17.15
N PHE A 419 40.14 8.41 -17.23
CA PHE A 419 40.78 9.34 -18.15
C PHE A 419 41.27 10.54 -17.37
N SER A 420 42.59 10.72 -17.26
CA SER A 420 43.16 11.93 -16.68
C SER A 420 42.91 13.12 -17.62
N VAL A 421 42.19 14.12 -17.14
CA VAL A 421 41.88 15.35 -17.90
C VAL A 421 42.68 16.56 -17.42
N ALA A 422 43.21 16.50 -16.19
CA ALA A 422 44.16 17.43 -15.61
C ALA A 422 45.00 16.71 -14.54
N ASP A 423 46.09 17.32 -14.08
CA ASP A 423 47.06 16.73 -13.13
C ASP A 423 46.46 16.12 -11.85
N LYS A 424 45.24 16.52 -11.47
CA LYS A 424 44.54 16.02 -10.28
C LYS A 424 43.10 15.58 -10.55
N ILE A 425 42.66 15.59 -11.81
CA ILE A 425 41.26 15.34 -12.16
C ILE A 425 41.17 14.18 -13.15
N GLU A 426 40.35 13.20 -12.79
CA GLU A 426 40.01 12.06 -13.64
C GLU A 426 38.52 12.03 -13.95
N ILE A 427 38.21 11.69 -15.19
CA ILE A 427 36.86 11.37 -15.62
C ILE A 427 36.73 9.84 -15.69
N ARG A 428 35.69 9.31 -15.06
CA ARG A 428 35.49 7.86 -14.88
C ARG A 428 34.10 7.43 -15.39
N PRO A 429 33.98 7.05 -16.66
CA PRO A 429 32.76 6.42 -17.16
C PRO A 429 32.63 4.99 -16.64
N PHE A 430 31.39 4.57 -16.41
CA PHE A 430 31.08 3.24 -15.91
C PHE A 430 29.72 2.76 -16.41
N ALA A 431 29.66 1.47 -16.72
CA ALA A 431 28.45 0.76 -17.10
C ALA A 431 28.39 -0.58 -16.36
N ALA A 432 27.23 -0.93 -15.82
CA ALA A 432 27.01 -2.23 -15.18
C ALA A 432 25.66 -2.84 -15.58
N ILE A 433 25.63 -4.16 -15.61
CA ILE A 433 24.42 -4.96 -15.74
C ILE A 433 24.41 -6.06 -14.68
N ASN A 434 23.27 -6.19 -14.00
CA ASN A 434 23.05 -7.17 -12.95
C ASN A 434 21.81 -7.98 -13.32
N TYR A 435 21.88 -9.29 -13.16
CA TYR A 435 20.70 -10.15 -13.18
C TYR A 435 20.54 -10.73 -11.78
N SER A 436 19.32 -10.79 -11.27
CA SER A 436 19.03 -11.41 -9.98
C SER A 436 17.84 -12.34 -10.12
N VAL A 437 17.99 -13.57 -9.66
CA VAL A 437 16.93 -14.58 -9.59
C VAL A 437 16.81 -15.06 -8.15
N ALA A 438 15.59 -15.18 -7.65
CA ALA A 438 15.31 -15.81 -6.37
C ALA A 438 14.19 -16.85 -6.50
N TRP A 439 14.39 -17.99 -5.84
CA TRP A 439 13.37 -19.02 -5.67
C TRP A 439 12.79 -18.87 -4.27
N MET A 440 11.50 -18.62 -4.20
CA MET A 440 10.76 -18.44 -2.96
C MET A 440 9.93 -19.68 -2.66
N ASP A 441 10.00 -20.14 -1.42
CA ASP A 441 9.18 -21.26 -0.96
C ASP A 441 7.71 -20.84 -0.84
N GLY A 442 6.81 -21.78 -1.16
CA GLY A 442 5.39 -21.60 -0.88
C GLY A 442 5.12 -21.59 0.63
N TYR A 443 4.12 -20.83 1.06
CA TYR A 443 3.81 -20.62 2.46
C TYR A 443 2.32 -20.71 2.75
N THR A 444 1.98 -20.85 4.03
CA THR A 444 0.59 -20.79 4.51
C THR A 444 0.54 -19.84 5.69
N GLU A 445 -0.26 -18.81 5.54
CA GLU A 445 -0.48 -17.83 6.60
C GLU A 445 -1.23 -18.45 7.77
N GLN A 446 -1.06 -17.84 8.93
CA GLN A 446 -1.76 -18.19 10.16
C GLN A 446 -2.18 -16.91 10.89
N GLY A 447 -3.16 -17.03 11.78
CA GLY A 447 -3.52 -15.98 12.74
C GLY A 447 -4.83 -15.26 12.43
N THR A 448 -5.35 -15.36 11.21
CA THR A 448 -6.70 -14.87 10.92
C THR A 448 -7.76 -15.90 11.23
N THR A 449 -8.98 -15.44 11.47
CA THR A 449 -10.10 -16.32 11.77
C THR A 449 -10.62 -17.03 10.51
N ARG A 450 -10.47 -16.41 9.32
CA ARG A 450 -11.21 -16.82 8.09
C ARG A 450 -10.47 -16.61 6.77
N ALA A 451 -9.29 -16.01 6.80
CA ALA A 451 -8.67 -15.33 5.66
C ALA A 451 -7.20 -15.71 5.43
N ASP A 452 -6.72 -16.77 6.10
CA ASP A 452 -5.38 -17.30 5.94
C ASP A 452 -5.21 -17.86 4.52
N LEU A 453 -4.26 -17.30 3.78
CA LEU A 453 -3.95 -17.72 2.42
C LEU A 453 -2.90 -18.81 2.45
N LYS A 454 -3.03 -19.76 1.51
CA LYS A 454 -1.91 -20.59 1.08
C LYS A 454 -1.39 -20.04 -0.25
N VAL A 455 -0.11 -19.71 -0.29
CA VAL A 455 0.59 -19.14 -1.45
C VAL A 455 1.57 -20.18 -1.96
N ASP A 456 1.54 -20.43 -3.26
CA ASP A 456 2.43 -21.40 -3.89
C ASP A 456 3.86 -20.81 -4.04
N ASP A 457 4.85 -21.69 -4.27
CA ASP A 457 6.21 -21.27 -4.59
C ASP A 457 6.26 -20.45 -5.88
N ARG A 458 7.27 -19.57 -5.99
CA ARG A 458 7.43 -18.69 -7.16
C ARG A 458 8.88 -18.27 -7.38
N THR A 459 9.19 -17.92 -8.63
CA THR A 459 10.48 -17.35 -9.01
C THR A 459 10.37 -15.84 -9.20
N LEU A 460 11.29 -15.09 -8.58
CA LEU A 460 11.48 -13.66 -8.81
C LEU A 460 12.66 -13.44 -9.74
N GLN A 461 12.53 -12.52 -10.70
CA GLN A 461 13.58 -12.25 -11.67
C GLN A 461 13.66 -10.77 -12.02
N THR A 462 14.87 -10.23 -11.95
CA THR A 462 15.14 -8.82 -12.27
C THR A 462 16.40 -8.66 -13.09
N VAL A 463 16.38 -7.70 -14.02
CA VAL A 463 17.57 -7.17 -14.68
C VAL A 463 17.70 -5.70 -14.30
N SER A 464 18.90 -5.30 -13.88
CA SER A 464 19.21 -3.91 -13.55
C SER A 464 20.41 -3.44 -14.36
N GLY A 465 20.29 -2.26 -14.96
CA GLY A 465 21.36 -1.59 -15.69
C GLY A 465 21.74 -0.29 -15.00
N ARG A 466 23.02 0.07 -15.06
CA ARG A 466 23.53 1.35 -14.56
C ARG A 466 24.49 1.95 -15.57
N LEU A 467 24.29 3.22 -15.88
CA LEU A 467 25.24 4.05 -16.61
C LEU A 467 25.61 5.25 -15.73
N GLN A 468 26.89 5.54 -15.60
CA GLN A 468 27.36 6.65 -14.78
C GLN A 468 28.60 7.32 -15.34
N LEU A 469 28.75 8.58 -14.99
CA LEU A 469 29.95 9.36 -15.21
C LEU A 469 30.36 10.01 -13.89
N ALA A 470 31.61 9.81 -13.50
CA ALA A 470 32.18 10.39 -12.31
C ALA A 470 33.35 11.33 -12.65
N SER A 471 33.53 12.35 -11.82
CA SER A 471 34.69 13.23 -11.78
C SER A 471 35.37 13.06 -10.44
N ALA A 472 36.60 12.57 -10.45
CA ALA A 472 37.40 12.35 -9.25
C ALA A 472 38.52 13.39 -9.17
N CYS A 473 38.71 13.97 -7.98
CA CYS A 473 39.69 15.01 -7.71
C CYS A 473 40.58 14.60 -6.53
N LEU A 474 41.89 14.55 -6.76
CA LEU A 474 42.87 14.34 -5.70
C LEU A 474 43.05 15.62 -4.88
N ILE A 475 42.79 15.52 -3.57
CA ILE A 475 43.00 16.62 -2.62
C ILE A 475 44.47 16.67 -2.22
N ASP A 476 45.01 15.51 -1.87
CA ASP A 476 46.42 15.25 -1.54
C ASP A 476 46.83 13.85 -2.02
N GLU A 477 48.03 13.38 -1.65
CA GLU A 477 48.55 12.07 -2.09
C GLU A 477 47.75 10.87 -1.55
N GLY A 478 46.90 11.06 -0.52
CA GLY A 478 46.14 10.00 0.14
C GLY A 478 44.63 10.15 0.07
N SER A 479 44.12 11.29 -0.37
CA SER A 479 42.70 11.66 -0.24
C SER A 479 42.08 12.07 -1.58
N GLU A 480 40.88 11.56 -1.83
CA GLU A 480 40.14 11.78 -3.08
C GLU A 480 38.68 12.13 -2.76
N ILE A 481 38.12 13.04 -3.56
CA ILE A 481 36.67 13.25 -3.63
C ILE A 481 36.18 12.92 -5.04
N GLU A 482 35.06 12.22 -5.13
CA GLU A 482 34.40 11.89 -6.38
C GLU A 482 32.98 12.44 -6.36
N LEU A 483 32.58 13.08 -7.46
CA LEU A 483 31.20 13.44 -7.73
C LEU A 483 30.73 12.66 -8.95
N ARG A 484 29.54 12.06 -8.86
CA ARG A 484 28.99 11.24 -9.94
C ARG A 484 27.53 11.54 -10.20
N ALA A 485 27.14 11.31 -11.45
CA ALA A 485 25.75 11.32 -11.87
C ALA A 485 25.52 10.21 -12.88
N GLY A 486 24.28 9.74 -13.00
CA GLY A 486 23.95 8.69 -13.93
C GLY A 486 22.48 8.32 -13.96
N VAL A 487 22.23 7.17 -14.58
CA VAL A 487 20.90 6.59 -14.73
C VAL A 487 20.96 5.12 -14.31
N ASN A 488 20.00 4.71 -13.48
CA ASN A 488 19.73 3.32 -13.17
C ASN A 488 18.43 2.92 -13.89
N SER A 489 18.37 1.69 -14.39
CA SER A 489 17.15 1.10 -14.96
C SER A 489 16.96 -0.29 -14.38
N ARG A 490 15.70 -0.66 -14.12
CA ARG A 490 15.30 -1.98 -13.61
C ARG A 490 14.11 -2.47 -14.41
N HIS A 491 14.12 -3.75 -14.76
CA HIS A 491 13.02 -4.48 -15.35
C HIS A 491 12.80 -5.76 -14.54
N SER A 492 11.55 -6.05 -14.13
CA SER A 492 11.20 -7.31 -13.45
C SER A 492 10.23 -8.15 -14.27
N PHE A 493 10.41 -9.46 -14.20
CA PHE A 493 9.65 -10.47 -14.95
C PHE A 493 9.42 -11.68 -14.04
N ASP A 494 8.75 -11.39 -12.93
CA ASP A 494 8.46 -12.36 -11.88
C ASP A 494 7.33 -13.31 -12.31
N ASP A 495 7.34 -14.52 -11.75
CA ASP A 495 6.22 -15.45 -11.91
C ASP A 495 4.95 -14.87 -11.25
N ASP A 496 3.80 -15.21 -11.82
CA ASP A 496 2.48 -14.91 -11.24
C ASP A 496 2.39 -15.44 -9.79
N THR A 497 1.71 -14.69 -8.93
CA THR A 497 1.46 -15.16 -7.57
C THR A 497 0.18 -15.97 -7.53
N ASN A 498 0.28 -17.23 -7.12
CA ASN A 498 -0.84 -18.16 -7.04
C ASN A 498 -1.29 -18.34 -5.59
N PHE A 499 -2.56 -18.05 -5.34
CA PHE A 499 -3.18 -18.12 -4.04
C PHE A 499 -4.22 -19.23 -4.00
N SER A 500 -4.39 -19.81 -2.82
CA SER A 500 -5.49 -20.72 -2.53
C SER A 500 -6.11 -20.45 -1.17
N ILE A 501 -7.44 -20.47 -1.12
CA ILE A 501 -8.21 -20.31 0.11
C ILE A 501 -9.54 -21.04 0.02
N LYS A 502 -9.89 -21.79 1.07
CA LYS A 502 -11.16 -22.56 1.15
C LYS A 502 -11.43 -23.43 -0.10
N GLY A 503 -10.39 -23.97 -0.72
CA GLY A 503 -10.47 -24.80 -1.92
C GLY A 503 -10.57 -24.05 -3.25
N ASN A 504 -10.73 -22.72 -3.22
CA ASN A 504 -10.66 -21.88 -4.41
C ASN A 504 -9.20 -21.49 -4.71
N ARG A 505 -8.87 -21.37 -5.99
CA ARG A 505 -7.57 -20.88 -6.46
C ARG A 505 -7.77 -19.63 -7.31
N PHE A 506 -6.89 -18.66 -7.14
CA PHE A 506 -6.85 -17.44 -7.95
C PHE A 506 -5.39 -16.97 -8.06
N SER A 507 -5.08 -16.22 -9.11
CA SER A 507 -3.75 -15.67 -9.31
C SER A 507 -3.84 -14.18 -9.62
N TYR A 508 -2.74 -13.49 -9.36
CA TYR A 508 -2.49 -12.14 -9.82
C TYR A 508 -1.16 -12.13 -10.55
N GLY A 509 -1.16 -11.57 -11.76
CA GLY A 509 0.05 -11.42 -12.55
C GLY A 509 0.98 -10.44 -11.86
N ALA A 510 2.27 -10.77 -11.78
CA ALA A 510 3.24 -9.79 -11.36
C ALA A 510 3.23 -8.64 -12.39
N ASP A 511 2.68 -7.49 -12.03
CA ASP A 511 2.83 -6.29 -12.84
C ASP A 511 4.32 -5.96 -12.83
N GLY A 512 5.06 -6.44 -13.84
CA GLY A 512 6.51 -6.23 -13.97
C GLY A 512 6.86 -4.77 -13.69
N ASN A 513 7.79 -4.56 -12.76
CA ASN A 513 8.10 -3.23 -12.27
C ASN A 513 9.30 -2.63 -13.01
N ASP A 514 8.96 -1.91 -14.06
CA ASP A 514 9.92 -1.14 -14.84
C ASP A 514 10.12 0.23 -14.21
N ASN A 515 11.37 0.54 -13.88
CA ASN A 515 11.73 1.86 -13.41
C ASN A 515 13.02 2.33 -14.09
N THR A 516 13.10 3.63 -14.37
CA THR A 516 14.33 4.30 -14.78
C THR A 516 14.46 5.57 -13.95
N ALA A 517 15.54 5.67 -13.18
CA ALA A 517 15.79 6.74 -12.24
C ALA A 517 17.11 7.44 -12.56
N GLY A 518 17.10 8.77 -12.50
CA GLY A 518 18.33 9.55 -12.46
C GLY A 518 18.92 9.49 -11.06
N PHE A 519 20.24 9.60 -10.93
CA PHE A 519 20.88 9.69 -9.63
C PHE A 519 22.08 10.62 -9.63
N VAL A 520 22.41 11.10 -8.44
CA VAL A 520 23.63 11.83 -8.11
C VAL A 520 24.26 11.23 -6.86
N GLY A 521 25.58 11.24 -6.79
CA GLY A 521 26.30 10.71 -5.63
C GLY A 521 27.64 11.37 -5.41
N ALA A 522 28.16 11.18 -4.20
CA ALA A 522 29.47 11.64 -3.80
C ALA A 522 30.20 10.53 -3.06
N ASN A 523 31.49 10.36 -3.36
CA ASN A 523 32.39 9.48 -2.65
C ASN A 523 33.53 10.29 -2.04
N PHE A 524 33.96 9.90 -0.85
CA PHE A 524 35.11 10.47 -0.18
C PHE A 524 36.01 9.34 0.33
N ARG A 525 37.31 9.47 0.04
CA ARG A 525 38.34 8.53 0.44
C ARG A 525 39.47 9.23 1.15
N VAL A 526 39.97 8.63 2.22
CA VAL A 526 41.16 9.09 2.94
C VAL A 526 42.05 7.91 3.30
N SER A 527 43.30 7.97 2.86
CA SER A 527 44.38 7.10 3.33
C SER A 527 45.01 7.73 4.56
N THR A 528 44.79 7.14 5.74
CA THR A 528 45.34 7.67 7.01
C THR A 528 46.75 7.15 7.29
N THR A 529 47.12 6.00 6.75
CA THR A 529 48.47 5.41 6.77
C THR A 529 48.68 4.59 5.50
N ASN A 530 49.89 4.08 5.24
CA ASN A 530 50.16 3.16 4.12
C ASN A 530 49.38 1.83 4.19
N GLN A 531 48.66 1.57 5.29
CA GLN A 531 47.96 0.31 5.56
C GLN A 531 46.45 0.45 5.77
N LEU A 532 45.95 1.67 6.00
CA LEU A 532 44.55 1.92 6.36
C LEU A 532 43.93 3.01 5.48
N GLU A 533 42.81 2.67 4.85
CA GLU A 533 42.01 3.57 4.03
C GLU A 533 40.54 3.55 4.50
N ILE A 534 39.94 4.73 4.56
CA ILE A 534 38.54 4.97 4.91
C ILE A 534 37.81 5.43 3.65
N ILE A 535 36.62 4.87 3.42
CA ILE A 535 35.74 5.23 2.30
C ILE A 535 34.36 5.60 2.87
N ALA A 536 33.78 6.69 2.38
CA ALA A 536 32.41 7.08 2.66
C ALA A 536 31.70 7.44 1.34
N ASP A 537 30.45 7.01 1.20
CA ASP A 537 29.66 7.18 -0.02
C ASP A 537 28.22 7.57 0.31
N ILE A 538 27.64 8.45 -0.50
CA ILE A 538 26.22 8.80 -0.44
C ILE A 538 25.67 8.93 -1.86
N GLU A 539 24.44 8.46 -2.07
CA GLU A 539 23.73 8.49 -3.35
C GLU A 539 22.25 8.82 -3.14
N TYR A 540 21.75 9.73 -3.96
CA TYR A 540 20.34 10.06 -4.08
C TYR A 540 19.86 9.75 -5.49
N ALA A 541 18.76 9.01 -5.62
CA ALA A 541 18.14 8.67 -6.89
C ALA A 541 16.64 8.95 -6.87
N GLU A 542 16.10 9.38 -8.00
CA GLU A 542 14.70 9.76 -8.14
C GLU A 542 14.17 9.43 -9.54
N SER A 543 12.92 8.99 -9.60
CA SER A 543 12.11 8.84 -10.82
C SER A 543 10.71 9.39 -10.58
N ASP A 544 9.80 9.23 -11.55
CA ASP A 544 8.42 9.72 -11.47
C ASP A 544 7.63 9.17 -10.26
N ASN A 545 8.05 8.06 -9.66
CA ASN A 545 7.32 7.38 -8.59
C ASN A 545 8.20 6.61 -7.59
N GLU A 546 9.53 6.73 -7.66
CA GLU A 546 10.47 6.09 -6.73
C GLU A 546 11.54 7.08 -6.28
N THR A 547 11.82 7.09 -4.99
CA THR A 547 12.92 7.85 -4.38
C THR A 547 13.81 6.92 -3.59
N ARG A 548 15.13 7.09 -3.69
CA ARG A 548 16.10 6.30 -2.94
C ARG A 548 17.21 7.18 -2.39
N LEU A 549 17.52 7.00 -1.11
CA LEU A 549 18.70 7.55 -0.47
C LEU A 549 19.53 6.39 0.09
N GLY A 550 20.78 6.29 -0.31
CA GLY A 550 21.68 5.24 0.15
C GLY A 550 23.04 5.79 0.53
N GLY A 551 23.74 5.06 1.39
CA GLY A 551 25.12 5.37 1.74
C GLY A 551 25.92 4.17 2.19
N THR A 552 27.23 4.29 2.13
CA THR A 552 28.16 3.26 2.60
C THR A 552 29.33 3.87 3.35
N VAL A 553 29.89 3.12 4.30
CA VAL A 553 31.11 3.47 5.03
C VAL A 553 31.98 2.22 5.15
N GLY A 554 33.25 2.32 4.76
CA GLY A 554 34.17 1.19 4.68
C GLY A 554 35.58 1.45 5.21
N LEU A 555 36.24 0.36 5.59
CA LEU A 555 37.61 0.30 6.07
C LEU A 555 38.38 -0.77 5.30
N ASN A 556 39.56 -0.39 4.80
CA ASN A 556 40.45 -1.26 4.05
C ASN A 556 41.77 -1.45 4.79
N TYR A 557 42.21 -2.70 4.94
CA TYR A 557 43.47 -3.04 5.58
C TYR A 557 44.37 -3.85 4.64
N CYS A 558 45.59 -3.37 4.43
CA CYS A 558 46.61 -3.99 3.57
C CYS A 558 47.74 -4.57 4.44
N PHE A 559 48.07 -5.86 4.26
CA PHE A 559 49.06 -6.58 5.09
C PHE A 559 50.28 -7.08 4.31
#